data_AF-A0A6I5N3T6-F1
#
_entry.id   AF-A0A6I5N3T6-F1
#
_cell.length_a   1.000
_cell.length_b   1.000
_cell.length_c   1.000
_cell.angle_alpha   90.00
_cell.angle_beta   90.00
_cell.angle_gamma   90.00
#
_symmetry.space_group_name_H-M   'P 1'
#
loop_
_entity.id
_entity.type
_entity.pdbx_description
1 polymer ?
#
loop_
_entity_poly.entity_id
_entity_poly.type
_entity_poly.pdbx_seq_one_letter_code
_entity_poly.pdbx_strand_id
1 'polypeptide(L)'
;MFVPSTKHVIHYRIAPKSGSVRLTFWEMAPRRPKQLYPYLYIANYLLDSIEEAHQLLRDHLYVNGVASVESLKFSQQGQINVTPYPALSTSFNIGLEAVAEQAC
;
A
#
# COMPACT_ATOMS: atom_id res chain seq x y z
N MET A 1 -23.68 11.40 -9.61
CA MET A 1 -22.24 11.10 -9.80
C MET A 1 -21.86 10.10 -8.71
N PHE A 2 -21.60 8.85 -9.08
CA PHE A 2 -21.26 7.78 -8.13
C PHE A 2 -19.77 7.89 -7.83
N VAL A 3 -19.40 8.37 -6.64
CA VAL A 3 -18.02 8.28 -6.17
C VAL A 3 -17.87 6.87 -5.63
N PRO A 4 -17.07 5.97 -6.24
CA PRO A 4 -16.85 4.67 -5.65
C PRO A 4 -16.14 4.87 -4.31
N SER A 5 -16.87 4.62 -3.22
CA SER A 5 -16.41 4.73 -1.83
C SER A 5 -15.54 3.54 -1.40
N THR A 6 -15.01 2.78 -2.37
CA THR A 6 -14.23 1.59 -2.09
C THR A 6 -12.93 2.01 -1.43
N LYS A 7 -12.83 1.75 -0.13
CA LYS A 7 -11.57 1.78 0.60
C LYS A 7 -10.68 0.70 -0.02
N HIS A 8 -9.54 1.10 -0.55
CA HIS A 8 -8.55 0.19 -1.10
C HIS A 8 -7.51 -0.10 -0.01
N VAL A 9 -7.18 -1.37 0.20
CA VAL A 9 -6.15 -1.76 1.17
C VAL A 9 -5.01 -2.40 0.40
N ILE A 10 -3.89 -1.69 0.31
CA ILE A 10 -2.68 -2.16 -0.35
C ILE A 10 -1.78 -2.77 0.72
N HIS A 11 -1.58 -4.08 0.65
CA HIS A 11 -0.59 -4.78 1.45
C HIS A 11 0.76 -4.76 0.74
N TYR A 12 1.85 -4.70 1.50
CA TYR A 12 3.20 -4.74 0.95
C TYR A 12 4.16 -5.55 1.83
N ARG A 13 5.22 -6.05 1.20
CA ARG A 13 6.33 -6.76 1.81
C ARG A 13 7.62 -6.48 1.03
N ILE A 14 8.66 -6.12 1.76
CA ILE A 14 10.03 -5.89 1.30
C ILE A 14 10.89 -6.97 1.95
N ALA A 15 11.47 -7.86 1.15
CA ALA A 15 12.27 -8.97 1.64
C ALA A 15 13.65 -8.97 0.95
N PRO A 16 14.75 -9.11 1.70
CA PRO A 16 16.06 -9.31 1.09
C PRO A 16 16.10 -10.65 0.33
N LYS A 17 16.78 -10.67 -0.81
CA LYS A 17 16.95 -11.85 -1.66
C LYS A 17 18.34 -11.84 -2.29
N SER A 18 19.28 -12.61 -1.75
CA SER A 18 20.62 -12.89 -2.33
C SER A 18 21.19 -11.81 -3.26
N GLY A 19 21.60 -10.68 -2.70
CA GLY A 19 22.18 -9.55 -3.46
C GLY A 19 21.17 -8.58 -4.09
N SER A 20 19.87 -8.78 -3.86
CA SER A 20 18.76 -7.92 -4.32
C SER A 20 17.70 -7.77 -3.23
N VAL A 21 16.69 -6.96 -3.50
CA VAL A 21 15.51 -6.76 -2.66
C VAL A 21 14.26 -7.11 -3.45
N ARG A 22 13.38 -7.91 -2.87
CA ARG A 22 12.07 -8.22 -3.43
C ARG A 22 11.02 -7.33 -2.79
N LEU A 23 10.39 -6.47 -3.58
CA LEU A 23 9.15 -5.78 -3.21
C LEU A 23 7.96 -6.58 -3.74
N THR A 24 7.01 -6.89 -2.87
CA THR A 24 5.72 -7.50 -3.23
C THR A 24 4.63 -6.62 -2.66
N PHE A 25 3.64 -6.24 -3.46
CA PHE A 25 2.43 -5.59 -2.95
C PHE A 25 1.20 -6.14 -3.64
N TRP A 26 0.08 -6.17 -2.91
CA TRP A 26 -1.16 -6.80 -3.35
C TRP A 26 -2.38 -6.13 -2.72
N GLU A 27 -3.51 -6.24 -3.41
CA GLU A 27 -4.82 -5.86 -2.87
C GLU A 27 -5.71 -7.10 -2.83
N MET A 28 -6.41 -7.29 -1.72
CA MET A 28 -7.37 -8.39 -1.57
C MET A 28 -8.63 -8.10 -2.37
N ALA A 29 -9.13 -9.10 -3.08
CA ALA A 29 -10.43 -8.96 -3.74
C ALA A 29 -11.58 -9.15 -2.73
N PRO A 30 -12.74 -8.50 -2.94
CA PRO A 30 -13.93 -8.78 -2.16
C PRO A 30 -14.32 -10.27 -2.28
N ARG A 31 -14.58 -10.94 -1.14
CA ARG A 31 -14.93 -12.36 -1.13
C ARG A 31 -16.16 -12.64 -2.01
N ARG A 32 -16.02 -13.51 -3.01
CA ARG A 32 -17.13 -13.99 -3.86
C ARG A 32 -17.16 -15.53 -3.90
N PRO A 33 -18.35 -16.16 -3.94
CA PRO A 33 -18.51 -17.61 -3.81
C PRO A 33 -17.93 -18.47 -4.95
N LYS A 34 -17.22 -17.88 -5.93
CA LYS A 34 -16.59 -18.60 -7.06
C LYS A 34 -15.22 -18.03 -7.45
N GLN A 35 -14.60 -17.30 -6.54
CA GLN A 35 -13.35 -16.60 -6.85
C GLN A 35 -12.15 -17.55 -6.76
N LEU A 36 -11.41 -17.68 -7.87
CA LEU A 36 -10.23 -18.54 -7.98
C LEU A 36 -9.00 -18.00 -7.23
N TYR A 37 -8.83 -16.67 -7.21
CA TYR A 37 -7.67 -16.01 -6.60
C TYR A 37 -8.09 -14.99 -5.56
N PRO A 38 -7.45 -14.95 -4.37
CA PRO A 38 -7.87 -14.09 -3.27
C PRO A 38 -7.52 -12.60 -3.48
N TYR A 39 -6.79 -12.26 -4.54
CA TYR A 39 -6.27 -10.92 -4.81
C TYR A 39 -7.00 -10.26 -5.98
N LEU A 40 -7.20 -8.95 -5.89
CA LEU A 40 -7.58 -8.11 -7.02
C LEU A 40 -6.39 -7.93 -7.96
N TYR A 41 -5.22 -7.68 -7.38
CA TYR A 41 -3.93 -7.71 -8.06
C TYR A 41 -2.81 -8.07 -7.08
N ILE A 42 -1.71 -8.58 -7.64
CA ILE A 42 -0.44 -8.80 -6.95
C ILE A 42 0.68 -8.45 -7.90
N ALA A 43 1.68 -7.71 -7.41
CA ALA A 43 2.86 -7.36 -8.18
C ALA A 43 4.12 -7.73 -7.41
N ASN A 44 5.14 -8.18 -8.13
CA ASN A 44 6.42 -8.61 -7.58
C ASN A 44 7.55 -7.95 -8.37
N TYR A 45 8.39 -7.20 -7.69
CA TYR A 45 9.55 -6.53 -8.25
C TYR A 45 10.82 -7.02 -7.57
N LEU A 46 11.87 -7.21 -8.38
CA LEU A 46 13.24 -7.39 -7.90
C LEU A 46 13.97 -6.09 -8.17
N LEU A 47 14.60 -5.56 -7.14
CA LEU A 47 15.22 -4.26 -7.09
C LEU A 47 16.61 -4.40 -6.48
N ASP A 48 17.49 -3.43 -6.74
CA ASP A 48 18.89 -3.53 -6.33
C ASP A 48 19.08 -3.12 -4.86
N SER A 49 18.15 -2.32 -4.31
CA SER A 49 18.24 -1.78 -2.96
C SER A 49 16.88 -1.65 -2.23
N ILE A 50 16.94 -1.44 -0.92
CA ILE A 50 15.75 -1.17 -0.09
C ILE A 50 15.20 0.23 -0.43
N GLU A 51 16.09 1.16 -0.73
CA GLU A 51 15.78 2.54 -1.10
C GLU A 51 14.94 2.58 -2.39
N GLU A 52 15.31 1.80 -3.40
CA GLU A 52 14.51 1.62 -4.61
C GLU A 52 13.15 0.98 -4.33
N ALA A 53 13.09 -0.01 -3.42
CA ALA A 53 11.84 -0.62 -3.01
C ALA A 53 10.90 0.39 -2.34
N HIS A 54 11.44 1.25 -1.49
CA HIS A 54 10.69 2.35 -0.89
C HIS A 54 10.22 3.33 -1.95
N GLN A 55 11.08 3.76 -2.87
CA GLN A 55 10.70 4.74 -3.89
C GLN A 55 9.60 4.19 -4.81
N LEU A 56 9.74 2.95 -5.30
CA LEU A 56 8.72 2.33 -6.14
C LEU A 56 7.38 2.18 -5.41
N LEU A 57 7.42 1.85 -4.11
CA LEU A 57 6.21 1.80 -3.29
C LEU A 57 5.59 3.19 -3.15
N ARG A 58 6.37 4.26 -2.99
CA ARG A 58 5.85 5.63 -2.95
C ARG A 58 5.18 6.00 -4.27
N ASP A 59 5.85 5.74 -5.39
CA ASP A 59 5.33 6.06 -6.72
C ASP A 59 4.02 5.33 -6.99
N HIS A 60 3.94 4.04 -6.61
CA HIS A 60 2.71 3.26 -6.69
C HIS A 60 1.58 3.89 -5.88
N LEU A 61 1.84 4.29 -4.63
CA LEU A 61 0.82 4.92 -3.78
C LEU A 61 0.37 6.27 -4.32
N TYR A 62 1.30 7.07 -4.85
CA TYR A 62 1.01 8.37 -5.45
C TYR A 62 0.09 8.23 -6.68
N VAL A 63 0.39 7.30 -7.59
CA VAL A 63 -0.45 6.99 -8.75
C VAL A 63 -1.85 6.50 -8.34
N ASN A 64 -1.95 5.82 -7.19
CA ASN A 64 -3.24 5.38 -6.62
C ASN A 64 -3.95 6.45 -5.77
N GLY A 65 -3.46 7.70 -5.79
CA GLY A 65 -4.15 8.85 -5.18
C GLY A 65 -3.86 9.05 -3.69
N VAL A 66 -2.83 8.42 -3.13
CA VAL A 66 -2.37 8.71 -1.76
C VAL A 66 -1.63 10.05 -1.76
N ALA A 67 -2.05 10.98 -0.90
CA ALA A 67 -1.35 12.25 -0.69
C ALA A 67 -0.24 12.11 0.36
N SER A 68 0.73 13.03 0.34
CA SER A 68 1.83 13.10 1.34
C SER A 68 2.67 11.83 1.45
N VAL A 69 2.84 11.11 0.35
CA VAL A 69 3.55 9.81 0.33
C VAL A 69 5.01 9.94 0.78
N GLU A 70 5.64 11.10 0.58
CA GLU A 70 7.03 11.38 0.95
C GLU A 70 7.32 11.32 2.46
N SER A 71 6.34 11.57 3.32
CA SER A 71 6.53 11.50 4.77
C SER A 71 6.37 10.08 5.34
N LEU A 72 5.91 9.12 4.53
CA LEU A 72 5.71 7.75 4.97
C LEU A 72 7.05 7.07 5.26
N LYS A 73 7.08 6.33 6.37
CA LYS A 73 8.16 5.40 6.71
C LYS A 73 7.63 3.99 6.50
N PHE A 74 8.30 3.21 5.67
CA PHE A 74 7.91 1.84 5.39
C PHE A 74 8.69 0.88 6.29
N SER A 75 7.97 -0.06 6.90
CA SER A 75 8.55 -1.24 7.53
C SER A 75 8.85 -2.31 6.47
N GLN A 76 9.41 -3.45 6.86
CA GLN A 76 9.61 -4.55 5.91
C GLN A 76 8.29 -5.18 5.44
N GLN A 77 7.18 -4.97 6.16
CA GLN A 77 5.85 -5.39 5.75
C GLN A 77 4.80 -4.48 6.37
N GLY A 78 3.66 -4.32 5.72
CA GLY A 78 2.56 -3.53 6.25
C GLY A 78 1.37 -3.46 5.31
N GLN A 79 0.40 -2.64 5.69
CA GLN A 79 -0.78 -2.35 4.89
C GLN A 79 -1.05 -0.85 4.88
N ILE A 80 -1.59 -0.36 3.77
CA ILE A 80 -1.86 1.06 3.54
C ILE A 80 -3.30 1.19 3.07
N ASN A 81 -4.07 1.95 3.84
CA ASN A 81 -5.45 2.27 3.50
C ASN A 81 -5.44 3.46 2.53
N VAL A 82 -5.85 3.22 1.29
CA VAL A 82 -6.02 4.23 0.27
C VAL A 82 -7.49 4.60 0.22
N THR A 83 -7.79 5.81 0.68
CA THR A 83 -9.12 6.41 0.58
C THR A 83 -9.18 7.29 -0.67
N PRO A 84 -10.12 7.05 -1.61
CA PRO A 84 -10.28 7.91 -2.77
C PRO A 84 -10.66 9.34 -2.36
N TYR A 85 -9.96 10.33 -2.90
CA TYR A 85 -10.25 11.76 -2.74
C TYR A 85 -11.41 12.18 -3.69
N PRO A 86 -12.32 13.13 -3.36
CA PRO A 86 -12.09 14.33 -2.54
C PRO A 86 -13.03 14.46 -1.34
N ALA A 87 -12.47 14.45 -0.12
CA ALA A 87 -13.22 15.00 1.00
C ALA A 87 -13.00 16.52 1.02
N LEU A 88 -13.92 17.26 0.40
CA LEU A 88 -14.17 18.66 0.76
C LEU A 88 -14.57 18.70 2.24
N SER A 89 -13.60 18.67 3.13
CA SER A 89 -13.74 19.22 4.47
C SER A 89 -12.45 19.94 4.79
N THR A 90 -12.53 21.26 4.76
CA THR A 90 -11.72 22.17 5.56
C THR A 90 -11.64 21.63 6.99
N SER A 91 -10.67 20.76 7.25
CA SER A 91 -10.34 20.24 8.57
C SER A 91 -8.97 19.60 8.44
N PHE A 92 -7.94 20.37 8.81
CA PHE A 92 -6.70 19.79 9.32
C PHE A 92 -7.08 18.71 10.34
N ASN A 93 -6.89 17.45 10.01
CA ASN A 93 -6.88 16.38 11.01
C ASN A 93 -5.70 15.47 10.72
N ILE A 94 -4.68 15.71 11.52
CA ILE A 94 -3.51 14.88 11.74
C ILE A 94 -4.05 13.58 12.35
N GLY A 95 -4.12 12.52 11.56
CA GLY A 95 -4.67 11.22 11.97
C GLY A 95 -3.87 10.10 11.35
N LEU A 96 -2.58 10.03 11.72
CA LEU A 96 -1.65 8.98 11.30
C LEU A 96 -1.72 7.83 12.32
N GLU A 97 -2.67 6.91 12.19
CA GLU A 97 -2.56 5.62 12.89
C GLU A 97 -1.86 4.60 11.98
N ALA A 98 -0.53 4.66 11.98
CA ALA A 98 0.30 3.54 11.59
C ALA A 98 0.36 2.58 12.77
N VAL A 99 -0.51 1.57 12.80
CA VAL A 99 -0.39 0.47 13.77
C VAL A 99 0.78 -0.41 13.32
N ALA A 100 1.95 -0.15 13.89
CA ALA A 100 3.08 -1.06 13.84
C ALA A 100 2.87 -2.12 14.93
N GLU A 101 2.35 -3.29 14.55
CA GLU A 101 2.29 -4.44 15.44
C GLU A 101 3.72 -4.96 15.65
N GLN A 102 4.27 -4.69 16.84
CA GLN A 102 5.53 -5.26 17.32
C GLN A 102 5.24 -6.71 17.76
N ALA A 103 5.79 -7.68 17.03
CA ALA A 103 5.88 -9.05 17.51
C ALA A 103 7.05 -9.15 18.49
N CYS A 104 6.75 -9.55 19.74
CA CYS A 104 7.72 -10.13 20.67
C CYS A 104 8.16 -11.51 20.22
#